data_AF-A0A4V1UI13-F1
#
_entry.id   AF-A0A4V1UI13-F1
#
_cell.length_a   1.000
_cell.length_b   1.000
_cell.length_c   1.000
_cell.angle_alpha   90.00
_cell.angle_beta   90.00
_cell.angle_gamma   90.00
#
_symmetry.space_group_name_H-M   'P 1'
#
loop_
_entity.id
_entity.type
_entity.pdbx_description
1 polymer ?
#
loop_
_entity_poly.entity_id
_entity_poly.type
_entity_poly.pdbx_seq_one_letter_code
_entity_poly.pdbx_strand_id
1 'polypeptide(L)'
;TDHVYMQTVGVPGFQFIQDPLDYGARLHHTSIDSYDHMRAEDLRQAAVILASFLLNAANADEPLPRMPMPTRPNPTDPFPLQ
;
A
#
# COMPACT_ATOMS: atom_id res chain seq x y z
N THR A 1 2.48 5.63 -1.91
CA THR A 1 2.24 4.50 -2.84
C THR A 1 0.79 4.51 -3.26
N ASP A 2 0.43 3.79 -4.31
CA ASP A 2 -0.82 4.02 -5.04
C ASP A 2 -2.09 3.57 -4.30
N HIS A 3 -1.98 2.58 -3.41
CA HIS A 3 -3.11 2.04 -2.66
C HIS A 3 -3.88 3.09 -1.84
N VAL A 4 -3.22 4.18 -1.42
CA VAL A 4 -3.82 5.26 -0.63
C VAL A 4 -5.01 5.88 -1.36
N TYR A 5 -4.89 6.12 -2.67
CA TYR A 5 -5.97 6.74 -3.44
C TYR A 5 -7.18 5.83 -3.66
N MET A 6 -6.99 4.51 -3.58
CA MET A 6 -8.11 3.56 -3.59
C MET A 6 -8.86 3.63 -2.26
N GLN A 7 -8.11 3.62 -1.15
CA GLN A 7 -8.68 3.69 0.19
C GLN A 7 -9.47 4.98 0.44
N THR A 8 -9.02 6.12 -0.12
CA THR A 8 -9.71 7.42 0.06
C THR A 8 -11.11 7.46 -0.52
N VAL A 9 -11.45 6.56 -1.45
CA VAL A 9 -12.78 6.45 -2.06
C VAL A 9 -13.54 5.19 -1.62
N GLY A 10 -13.11 4.56 -0.51
CA GLY A 10 -13.76 3.39 0.07
C GLY A 10 -13.46 2.06 -0.64
N VAL A 11 -12.57 2.06 -1.64
CA VAL A 11 -12.12 0.82 -2.29
C VAL A 11 -11.01 0.17 -1.43
N PRO A 12 -11.08 -1.14 -1.12
CA PRO A 12 -10.00 -1.83 -0.43
C PRO A 12 -8.68 -1.67 -1.19
N GLY A 13 -7.69 -1.05 -0.55
CA GLY A 13 -6.33 -0.93 -1.05
C GLY A 13 -5.35 -1.51 -0.03
N PHE A 14 -4.35 -2.25 -0.51
CA PHE A 14 -3.34 -2.90 0.32
C PHE A 14 -1.94 -2.54 -0.14
N GLN A 15 -1.01 -2.46 0.79
CA GLN A 15 0.42 -2.39 0.50
C GLN A 15 1.11 -3.59 1.14
N PHE A 16 1.88 -4.32 0.33
CA PHE A 16 2.75 -5.39 0.80
C PHE A 16 4.16 -4.80 0.87
N ILE A 17 4.62 -4.51 2.09
CA ILE A 17 5.92 -3.92 2.36
C ILE A 17 6.87 -5.04 2.78
N GLN A 18 8.04 -5.11 2.15
CA GLN A 18 9.11 -6.03 2.54
C GLN A 18 9.86 -5.48 3.76
N ASP A 19 10.69 -6.30 4.39
CA ASP A 19 11.61 -5.80 5.40
C ASP A 19 12.43 -4.62 4.85
N PRO A 20 12.70 -3.57 5.65
CA PRO A 20 13.30 -2.35 5.14
C PRO A 20 14.69 -2.52 4.52
N LEU A 21 15.42 -3.58 4.84
CA LEU A 21 16.80 -3.83 4.37
C LEU A 21 17.64 -2.54 4.35
N ASP A 22 18.20 -2.18 3.20
CA ASP A 22 18.93 -0.96 2.89
C ASP A 22 18.08 0.10 2.15
N TYR A 23 16.76 -0.08 2.10
CA TYR A 23 15.79 0.80 1.39
C TYR A 23 15.96 2.27 1.75
N GLY A 24 16.14 2.63 3.02
CA GLY A 24 16.11 4.03 3.49
C GLY A 24 17.21 4.94 2.91
N ALA A 25 18.03 5.54 3.77
CA ALA A 25 18.97 6.60 3.36
C ALA A 25 20.09 6.16 2.39
N ARG A 26 20.19 4.87 2.04
CA ARG A 26 21.31 4.31 1.28
C ARG A 26 20.95 3.97 -0.16
N LEU A 27 19.80 3.35 -0.39
CA LEU A 27 19.44 2.89 -1.74
C LEU A 27 18.38 3.73 -2.43
N HIS A 28 17.22 3.91 -1.79
CA HIS A 28 16.04 4.42 -2.47
C HIS A 28 16.31 5.79 -3.10
N HIS A 29 15.96 5.93 -4.38
CA HIS A 29 16.19 7.15 -5.18
C HIS A 29 17.67 7.53 -5.36
N THR A 30 18.57 6.56 -5.39
CA THR A 30 19.99 6.77 -5.72
C THR A 30 20.38 5.99 -6.97
N SER A 31 21.52 6.33 -7.58
CA SER A 31 22.04 5.58 -8.74
C SER A 31 22.51 4.16 -8.42
N ILE A 32 22.60 3.79 -7.13
CA ILE A 32 22.99 2.44 -6.71
C ILE A 32 21.78 1.52 -6.51
N ASP A 33 20.55 2.05 -6.59
CA ASP A 33 19.31 1.25 -6.63
C ASP A 33 19.23 0.47 -7.95
N SER A 34 19.84 -0.71 -7.93
CA SER A 34 20.12 -1.53 -9.10
C SER A 34 19.85 -3.00 -8.82
N TYR A 35 19.92 -3.83 -9.85
CA TYR A 35 19.58 -5.25 -9.79
C TYR A 35 20.31 -6.02 -8.68
N ASP A 36 21.55 -5.63 -8.35
CA ASP A 36 22.38 -6.32 -7.37
C ASP A 36 21.84 -6.24 -5.93
N HIS A 37 20.93 -5.29 -5.66
CA HIS A 37 20.29 -5.16 -4.35
C HIS A 37 19.01 -6.01 -4.21
N MET A 38 18.57 -6.69 -5.28
CA MET A 38 17.42 -7.59 -5.23
C MET A 38 17.72 -8.88 -4.46
N ARG A 39 16.82 -9.27 -3.55
CA ARG A 39 16.89 -10.54 -2.83
C ARG A 39 15.95 -11.55 -3.49
N ALA A 40 16.52 -12.44 -4.30
CA ALA A 40 15.74 -13.39 -5.10
C ALA A 40 14.80 -14.28 -4.26
N GLU A 41 15.21 -14.64 -3.04
CA GLU A 41 14.38 -15.45 -2.16
C GLU A 41 13.18 -14.68 -1.61
N ASP A 42 13.41 -13.44 -1.14
CA ASP A 42 12.36 -12.55 -0.65
C ASP A 42 11.34 -12.22 -1.76
N LEU A 43 11.81 -12.06 -3.01
CA LEU A 43 10.93 -11.84 -4.16
C LEU A 43 10.04 -13.05 -4.47
N ARG A 44 10.57 -14.27 -4.37
CA ARG A 44 9.77 -15.49 -4.54
C ARG A 44 8.73 -15.61 -3.43
N GLN A 45 9.13 -15.37 -2.18
CA GLN A 45 8.22 -15.39 -1.05
C GLN A 45 7.11 -14.35 -1.23
N ALA A 46 7.46 -13.10 -1.55
CA ALA A 46 6.50 -12.02 -1.78
C ALA A 46 5.52 -12.37 -2.90
N ALA A 47 6.00 -12.95 -4.01
CA ALA A 47 5.15 -13.41 -5.11
C ALA A 47 4.17 -14.50 -4.68
N VAL A 48 4.62 -15.48 -3.89
CA VAL A 48 3.76 -16.56 -3.37
C VAL A 48 2.69 -16.01 -2.42
N ILE A 49 3.05 -15.09 -1.52
CA ILE A 49 2.09 -14.46 -0.59
C ILE A 49 1.07 -13.63 -1.36
N LEU A 50 1.49 -12.79 -2.30
CA LEU A 50 0.58 -11.97 -3.10
C LEU A 50 -0.37 -12.84 -3.93
N ALA A 51 0.15 -13.89 -4.60
CA ALA A 51 -0.67 -14.81 -5.38
C ALA A 51 -1.70 -15.54 -4.50
N SER A 52 -1.28 -16.01 -3.32
CA SER A 52 -2.17 -16.68 -2.37
C SER A 52 -3.25 -15.74 -1.84
N PHE A 53 -2.90 -14.49 -1.51
CA PHE A 53 -3.86 -13.48 -1.09
C PHE A 53 -4.90 -13.20 -2.18
N LEU A 54 -4.45 -12.98 -3.42
CA LEU A 54 -5.33 -12.73 -4.56
C LEU A 54 -6.24 -13.93 -4.84
N LEU A 55 -5.70 -15.15 -4.79
CA LEU A 55 -6.49 -16.37 -5.01
C LEU A 55 -7.57 -16.52 -3.94
N ASN A 56 -7.23 -16.30 -2.66
CA ASN A 56 -8.22 -16.37 -1.59
C ASN A 56 -9.29 -15.28 -1.73
N ALA A 57 -8.90 -14.05 -2.04
CA ALA A 57 -9.83 -12.94 -2.23
C ALA A 57 -10.76 -13.16 -3.44
N ALA A 58 -10.25 -13.75 -4.52
CA ALA A 58 -11.04 -14.05 -5.72
C ALA A 58 -12.06 -15.18 -5.52
N ASN A 59 -11.80 -16.09 -4.57
CA ASN A 59 -12.66 -17.24 -4.27
C ASN A 59 -13.44 -17.08 -2.95
N ALA A 60 -13.41 -15.90 -2.32
CA ALA A 60 -14.15 -15.66 -1.10
C ALA A 60 -15.67 -15.57 -1.37
N ASP A 61 -16.47 -16.16 -0.48
CA ASP A 61 -17.94 -16.10 -0.56
C ASP A 61 -18.47 -14.66 -0.38
N GLU A 62 -17.77 -13.86 0.40
CA GLU A 62 -18.09 -12.46 0.68
C GLU A 62 -16.97 -11.51 0.24
N PRO A 63 -17.30 -10.28 -0.20
CA PRO A 63 -16.29 -9.27 -0.50
C PRO A 63 -15.41 -8.93 0.71
N LEU A 64 -14.15 -8.57 0.45
CA LEU A 64 -13.27 -8.05 1.49
C LEU A 64 -13.87 -6.80 2.18
N PRO A 65 -13.59 -6.61 3.48
CA PRO A 65 -14.03 -5.42 4.21
C PRO A 65 -13.62 -4.13 3.49
N ARG A 66 -14.57 -3.21 3.34
CA ARG A 66 -14.33 -1.90 2.72
C ARG A 66 -13.89 -0.87 3.73
N MET A 67 -13.08 0.08 3.26
CA MET A 67 -12.75 1.27 4.02
C MET A 67 -14.00 2.18 4.14
N PRO A 68 -14.14 2.97 5.22
CA PRO A 68 -15.22 3.93 5.35
C PRO A 68 -15.25 4.88 4.15
N MET A 69 -16.45 5.19 3.65
CA MET A 69 -16.60 6.20 2.61
C MET A 69 -16.25 7.58 3.18
N PRO A 70 -15.53 8.43 2.42
CA PRO A 70 -15.28 9.80 2.82
C PRO A 70 -16.62 10.53 2.99
N THR A 71 -16.77 11.23 4.11
CA THR A 71 -17.89 12.13 4.35
C THR A 71 -17.47 13.55 4.01
N ARG A 72 -18.46 14.43 3.77
CA ARG A 72 -18.20 15.85 3.61
C ARG A 72 -17.45 16.36 4.85
N PRO A 73 -16.29 17.02 4.70
CA PRO A 73 -15.59 17.58 5.85
C PRO A 73 -16.47 18.61 6.56
N ASN A 74 -16.34 18.68 7.88
CA ASN A 74 -17.02 19.72 8.65
C ASN A 74 -16.57 21.10 8.13
N PRO A 75 -17.51 22.04 7.91
CA PRO A 75 -17.14 23.43 7.64
C PRO A 75 -16.24 23.91 8.79
N THR A 76 -15.01 24.26 8.47
CA THR A 76 -14.08 24.89 9.41
C THR A 76 -13.72 26.26 8.86
N ASP A 77 -13.79 27.27 9.73
CA ASP A 77 -13.20 28.58 9.47
C ASP A 77 -11.89 28.66 10.27
N PRO A 78 -10.74 28.34 9.66
CA PRO A 78 -9.46 28.40 10.34
C PRO A 78 -9.00 29.85 10.61
N PHE A 79 -9.68 30.85 10.06
CA PHE A 79 -9.31 32.27 10.18
C PHE A 79 -10.54 33.16 10.39
N PRO A 80 -11.30 33.00 11.49
CA PRO A 80 -12.42 33.88 11.76
C PRO A 80 -11.93 35.31 11.94
N LEU A 81 -12.56 36.26 11.25
CA LEU A 81 -12.33 37.69 11.48
C LEU A 81 -12.75 38.01 12.93
N GLN A 82 -11.82 38.57 13.71
CA GLN A 82 -12.07 39.04 15.08
C GLN A 82 -13.05 40.22 15.11
#